data_AF-A0A376KVV8-F1
#
_entry.id   AF-A0A376KVV8-F1
#
_cell.length_a   1.000
_cell.length_b   1.000
_cell.length_c   1.000
_cell.angle_alpha   90.00
_cell.angle_beta   90.00
_cell.angle_gamma   90.00
#
_symmetry.space_group_name_H-M   'P 1'
#
loop_
_entity.id
_entity.type
_entity.pdbx_description
1 polymer ?
#
loop_
_entity_poly.entity_id
_entity_poly.type
_entity_poly.pdbx_seq_one_letter_code
_entity_poly.pdbx_strand_id
1 'polypeptide(L)'
;MIAEARSALPDCQFVEADIRNWQPVQALDLIFANASLQWLPDHYELFPHLVSLLNPQGVLAVQMPDNWLEPTHVLMREVAWEQNYPDRGREPLAGVHAYYDILSEAGCEVDIWRTTYYHQMPSHQAIIDWVTATGITSVVTGSDRERTAAFS
;
A
#
# COMPACT_ATOMS: atom_id res chain seq x y z
N MET A 1 -13.19 -1.49 -8.92
CA MET A 1 -12.13 -0.47 -9.04
C MET A 1 -12.08 0.21 -10.41
N ILE A 2 -11.49 -0.38 -11.47
CA ILE A 2 -11.31 0.36 -12.75
C ILE A 2 -12.65 0.76 -13.40
N ALA A 3 -13.66 -0.11 -13.38
CA ALA A 3 -14.99 0.22 -13.93
C ALA A 3 -15.66 1.40 -13.19
N GLU A 4 -15.56 1.44 -11.86
CA GLU A 4 -16.09 2.54 -11.04
C GLU A 4 -15.32 3.83 -11.30
N ALA A 5 -13.99 3.76 -11.42
CA ALA A 5 -13.15 4.92 -11.70
C ALA A 5 -13.47 5.53 -13.07
N ARG A 6 -13.65 4.69 -14.10
CA ARG A 6 -14.12 5.13 -15.44
C ARG A 6 -15.48 5.81 -15.38
N SER A 7 -16.39 5.31 -14.56
CA SER A 7 -17.71 5.93 -14.38
C SER A 7 -17.62 7.26 -13.64
N ALA A 8 -16.71 7.39 -12.68
CA ALA A 8 -16.56 8.61 -11.88
C ALA A 8 -15.82 9.73 -12.63
N LEU A 9 -14.88 9.38 -13.50
CA LEU A 9 -14.02 10.30 -14.24
C LEU A 9 -13.96 9.91 -15.73
N PRO A 10 -15.02 10.15 -16.51
CA PRO A 10 -15.13 9.66 -17.89
C PRO A 10 -14.10 10.25 -18.85
N ASP A 11 -13.56 11.43 -18.54
CA ASP A 11 -12.54 12.11 -19.35
C ASP A 11 -11.11 11.63 -19.03
N CYS A 12 -10.93 10.76 -18.03
CA CYS A 12 -9.65 10.19 -17.67
C CYS A 12 -9.45 8.81 -18.30
N GLN A 13 -8.21 8.53 -18.71
CA GLN A 13 -7.83 7.19 -19.17
C GLN A 13 -7.54 6.28 -17.99
N PHE A 14 -8.14 5.10 -17.98
CA PHE A 14 -7.85 4.05 -17.01
C PHE A 14 -7.40 2.78 -17.72
N VAL A 15 -6.25 2.26 -17.30
CA VAL A 15 -5.64 1.05 -17.82
C VAL A 15 -5.56 0.02 -16.70
N GLU A 16 -6.00 -1.20 -16.99
CA GLU A 16 -5.80 -2.34 -16.10
C GLU A 16 -4.44 -2.97 -16.42
N ALA A 17 -3.51 -2.90 -15.47
CA ALA A 17 -2.16 -3.41 -15.62
C ALA A 17 -1.55 -3.75 -14.26
N ASP A 18 -0.54 -4.62 -14.28
CA ASP A 18 0.33 -4.86 -13.13
C ASP A 18 1.42 -3.79 -13.09
N ILE A 19 1.48 -3.03 -12.00
CA ILE A 19 2.43 -1.93 -11.80
C ILE A 19 3.87 -2.41 -11.99
N ARG A 20 4.20 -3.66 -11.61
CA ARG A 20 5.57 -4.21 -11.71
C ARG A 20 6.09 -4.30 -13.14
N ASN A 21 5.20 -4.44 -14.11
CA ASN A 21 5.53 -4.71 -15.51
C ASN A 21 4.97 -3.65 -16.46
N TRP A 22 4.26 -2.65 -15.93
CA TRP A 22 3.62 -1.64 -16.75
C TRP A 22 4.65 -0.69 -17.34
N GLN A 23 4.45 -0.36 -18.62
CA GLN A 23 5.34 0.49 -19.38
C GLN A 23 4.52 1.54 -20.13
N PRO A 24 4.79 2.84 -19.95
CA PRO A 24 4.12 3.87 -20.72
C PRO A 24 4.69 3.93 -22.15
N VAL A 25 3.90 4.46 -23.08
CA VAL A 25 4.36 4.66 -24.47
C VAL A 25 5.44 5.75 -24.57
N GLN A 26 5.41 6.70 -23.64
CA GLN A 26 6.37 7.80 -23.52
C GLN A 26 6.75 7.95 -22.06
N ALA A 27 7.96 8.45 -21.79
CA ALA A 27 8.37 8.74 -20.43
C ALA A 27 7.46 9.79 -19.78
N LEU A 28 7.28 9.67 -18.47
CA LEU A 28 6.27 10.39 -17.69
C LEU A 28 6.87 11.58 -16.95
N ASP A 29 6.09 12.63 -16.78
CA ASP A 29 6.51 13.77 -15.95
C ASP A 29 6.19 13.55 -14.46
N LEU A 30 5.21 12.70 -14.15
CA LEU A 30 4.76 12.40 -12.80
C LEU A 30 4.28 10.95 -12.69
N ILE A 31 4.75 10.26 -11.65
CA ILE A 31 4.15 9.04 -11.11
C ILE A 31 3.68 9.36 -9.70
N PHE A 32 2.36 9.28 -9.48
CA PHE A 32 1.75 9.46 -8.17
C PHE A 32 1.15 8.14 -7.69
N ALA A 33 1.59 7.66 -6.53
CA ALA A 33 1.14 6.40 -5.95
C ALA A 33 0.83 6.57 -4.46
N ASN A 34 -0.44 6.81 -4.15
CA ASN A 34 -0.93 6.91 -2.78
C ASN A 34 -1.55 5.60 -2.31
N ALA A 35 -1.06 5.08 -1.17
CA ALA A 35 -1.54 3.88 -0.50
C ALA A 35 -1.71 2.65 -1.42
N SER A 36 -0.81 2.48 -2.40
CA SER A 36 -0.87 1.38 -3.37
C SER A 36 0.38 0.49 -3.36
N LEU A 37 1.57 1.06 -3.28
CA LEU A 37 2.81 0.29 -3.47
C LEU A 37 3.11 -0.68 -2.30
N GLN A 38 2.57 -0.46 -1.11
CA GLN A 38 2.80 -1.34 0.05
C GLN A 38 2.31 -2.78 -0.12
N TRP A 39 1.52 -3.05 -1.17
CA TRP A 39 1.02 -4.37 -1.51
C TRP A 39 1.93 -5.14 -2.48
N LEU A 40 2.92 -4.47 -3.06
CA LEU A 40 3.88 -5.08 -3.97
C LEU A 40 5.12 -5.51 -3.18
N PRO A 41 5.71 -6.67 -3.50
CA PRO A 41 6.99 -7.06 -2.93
C PRO A 41 8.14 -6.32 -3.62
N ASP A 42 9.37 -6.59 -3.18
CA ASP A 42 10.61 -6.28 -3.91
C ASP A 42 10.81 -4.79 -4.24
N HIS A 43 10.60 -3.92 -3.25
CA HIS A 43 10.74 -2.46 -3.42
C HIS A 43 12.12 -2.00 -3.89
N TYR A 44 13.17 -2.79 -3.66
CA TYR A 44 14.52 -2.54 -4.17
C TYR A 44 14.60 -2.61 -5.71
N GLU A 45 13.72 -3.36 -6.36
CA GLU A 45 13.63 -3.42 -7.82
C GLU A 45 12.53 -2.49 -8.35
N LEU A 46 11.39 -2.45 -7.64
CA LEU A 46 10.22 -1.67 -8.06
C LEU A 46 10.50 -0.17 -8.15
N PHE A 47 11.12 0.43 -7.13
CA PHE A 47 11.32 1.88 -7.10
C PHE A 47 12.28 2.37 -8.20
N PRO A 48 13.46 1.74 -8.41
CA PRO A 48 14.32 2.08 -9.55
C PRO A 48 13.63 1.88 -10.90
N HIS A 49 12.81 0.83 -11.04
CA HIS A 49 12.01 0.63 -12.24
C HIS A 49 11.06 1.81 -12.47
N LEU A 50 10.28 2.22 -11.48
CA LEU A 50 9.37 3.37 -11.60
C LEU A 50 10.12 4.66 -11.94
N VAL A 51 11.27 4.92 -11.31
CA VAL A 51 12.13 6.07 -11.63
C VAL A 51 12.58 6.04 -13.09
N SER A 52 12.90 4.87 -13.64
CA SER A 52 13.33 4.72 -15.04
C SER A 52 12.24 5.07 -16.07
N LEU A 53 10.97 5.12 -15.65
CA LEU A 53 9.84 5.51 -16.51
C LEU A 53 9.65 7.02 -16.60
N LEU A 54 10.39 7.80 -15.80
CA LEU A 54 10.26 9.25 -15.74
C LEU A 54 11.14 9.96 -16.79
N ASN A 55 10.67 11.11 -17.26
CA ASN A 55 11.51 12.07 -17.97
C ASN A 55 12.61 12.61 -17.03
N PRO A 56 13.71 13.18 -17.58
CA PRO A 56 14.61 14.00 -16.77
C PRO A 56 13.82 15.10 -16.05
N GLN A 57 14.02 15.24 -14.73
CA GLN A 57 13.26 16.14 -13.84
C GLN A 57 11.80 15.73 -13.58
N GLY A 58 11.37 14.54 -13.99
CA GLY A 58 10.09 13.97 -13.60
C GLY A 58 10.04 13.65 -12.10
N VAL A 59 8.82 13.53 -11.56
CA VAL A 59 8.59 13.35 -10.12
C VAL A 59 7.98 11.99 -9.82
N LEU A 60 8.55 11.30 -8.83
CA LEU A 60 7.93 10.14 -8.18
C LEU A 60 7.40 10.58 -6.81
N ALA A 61 6.08 10.56 -6.62
CA ALA A 61 5.41 10.92 -5.38
C ALA A 61 4.67 9.71 -4.80
N VAL A 62 5.15 9.19 -3.68
CA VAL A 62 4.64 7.95 -3.08
C VAL A 62 4.25 8.19 -1.62
N GLN A 63 3.10 7.64 -1.22
CA GLN A 63 2.71 7.53 0.17
C GLN A 63 2.33 6.08 0.46
N MET A 64 2.88 5.51 1.53
CA MET A 64 2.54 4.17 2.00
C MET A 64 2.23 4.20 3.51
N PRO A 65 1.26 3.40 3.97
CA PRO A 65 0.98 3.29 5.40
C PRO A 65 2.11 2.54 6.13
N ASP A 66 2.67 3.16 7.16
CA ASP A 66 3.63 2.56 8.08
C ASP A 66 2.93 2.14 9.39
N ASN A 67 2.03 1.16 9.29
CA ASN A 67 1.17 0.72 10.41
C ASN A 67 1.38 -0.74 10.81
N TRP A 68 2.45 -1.39 10.34
CA TRP A 68 2.70 -2.81 10.57
C TRP A 68 2.82 -3.16 12.06
N LEU A 69 3.44 -2.28 12.85
CA LEU A 69 3.66 -2.44 14.28
C LEU A 69 2.61 -1.73 15.14
N GLU A 70 1.60 -1.09 14.55
CA GLU A 70 0.54 -0.47 15.32
C GLU A 70 -0.26 -1.55 16.07
N PRO A 71 -0.73 -1.27 17.31
CA PRO A 71 -1.38 -2.28 18.15
C PRO A 71 -2.52 -3.03 17.44
N THR A 72 -3.28 -2.34 16.59
CA THR A 72 -4.35 -2.94 15.79
C THR A 72 -3.85 -4.05 14.88
N HIS A 73 -2.74 -3.84 14.16
CA HIS A 73 -2.19 -4.82 13.22
C HIS A 73 -1.45 -5.94 13.94
N VAL A 74 -0.81 -5.65 15.09
CA VAL A 74 -0.22 -6.66 15.96
C VAL A 74 -1.30 -7.62 16.48
N LEU A 75 -2.35 -7.09 17.11
CA LEU A 75 -3.45 -7.89 17.65
C LEU A 75 -4.17 -8.68 16.58
N MET A 76 -4.36 -8.13 15.37
CA MET A 76 -4.93 -8.89 14.25
C MET A 76 -4.10 -10.12 13.89
N ARG A 77 -2.76 -9.99 13.84
CA ARG A 77 -1.89 -11.14 13.53
C ARG A 77 -1.91 -12.17 14.66
N GLU A 78 -1.97 -11.73 15.91
CA GLU A 78 -2.13 -12.62 17.07
C GLU A 78 -3.43 -13.42 16.99
N VAL A 79 -4.58 -12.76 16.75
CA VAL A 79 -5.87 -13.44 16.57
C VAL A 79 -5.84 -14.38 15.36
N ALA A 80 -5.24 -13.94 14.25
CA ALA A 80 -5.10 -14.78 13.06
C ALA A 80 -4.31 -16.07 13.36
N TRP A 81 -3.22 -15.95 14.12
CA TRP A 81 -2.40 -17.07 14.58
C TRP A 81 -3.20 -18.02 15.48
N GLU A 82 -3.91 -17.51 16.48
CA GLU A 82 -4.74 -18.31 17.40
C GLU A 82 -5.84 -19.10 16.69
N GLN A 83 -6.41 -18.52 15.63
CA GLN A 83 -7.45 -19.12 14.81
C GLN A 83 -6.90 -19.99 13.66
N ASN A 84 -5.58 -20.16 13.60
CA ASN A 84 -4.86 -20.96 12.61
C ASN A 84 -5.13 -20.52 11.17
N TYR A 85 -5.27 -19.21 10.96
CA TYR A 85 -5.31 -18.62 9.63
C TYR A 85 -3.91 -18.64 8.99
N PRO A 86 -3.82 -18.80 7.66
CA PRO A 86 -2.56 -18.68 6.96
C PRO A 86 -2.02 -17.25 7.09
N ASP A 87 -0.70 -17.11 7.29
CA ASP A 87 -0.04 -15.82 7.27
C ASP A 87 -0.08 -15.25 5.83
N ARG A 88 -0.96 -14.27 5.63
CA ARG A 88 -1.21 -13.59 4.35
C ARG A 88 -1.08 -12.08 4.50
N GLY A 89 -0.45 -11.61 5.57
CA GLY A 89 -0.14 -10.19 5.74
C GLY A 89 0.86 -9.71 4.68
N ARG A 90 0.86 -8.41 4.41
CA ARG A 90 1.96 -7.76 3.67
C ARG A 90 3.24 -7.81 4.49
N GLU A 91 4.40 -7.70 3.85
CA GLU A 91 5.65 -7.55 4.60
C GLU A 91 5.77 -6.15 5.24
N PRO A 92 6.53 -6.01 6.35
CA PRO A 92 6.87 -4.68 6.87
C PRO A 92 7.59 -3.87 5.79
N LEU A 93 7.31 -2.56 5.76
CA LEU A 93 8.10 -1.67 4.90
C LEU A 93 9.55 -1.68 5.36
N ALA A 94 10.47 -1.54 4.40
CA ALA A 94 11.84 -1.21 4.73
C ALA A 94 11.92 0.10 5.53
N GLY A 95 12.99 0.31 6.27
CA GLY A 95 13.20 1.56 7.00
C GLY A 95 13.31 2.76 6.05
N VAL A 96 13.02 3.97 6.55
CA VAL A 96 13.11 5.23 5.79
C VAL A 96 14.47 5.38 5.09
N HIS A 97 15.56 5.00 5.75
CA HIS A 97 16.91 5.02 5.17
C HIS A 97 17.07 4.13 3.94
N ALA A 98 16.44 2.95 3.92
CA ALA A 98 16.50 2.07 2.76
C ALA A 98 15.85 2.71 1.53
N TYR A 99 14.70 3.38 1.68
CA TYR A 99 14.09 4.11 0.57
C TYR A 99 14.91 5.31 0.14
N TYR A 100 15.53 6.02 1.08
CA TYR A 100 16.46 7.09 0.76
C TYR A 100 17.62 6.58 -0.10
N ASP A 101 18.24 5.46 0.28
CA ASP A 101 19.35 4.85 -0.46
C ASP A 101 18.89 4.37 -1.85
N ILE A 102 17.80 3.61 -1.94
CA ILE A 102 17.23 3.11 -3.21
C ILE A 102 17.00 4.27 -4.20
N LEU A 103 16.38 5.36 -3.75
CA LEU A 103 16.03 6.49 -4.60
C LEU A 103 17.24 7.35 -4.96
N SER A 104 18.15 7.57 -4.01
CA SER A 104 19.38 8.33 -4.25
C SER A 104 20.30 7.61 -5.23
N GLU A 105 20.44 6.28 -5.11
CA GLU A 105 21.20 5.46 -6.05
C GLU A 105 20.56 5.41 -7.45
N ALA A 106 19.23 5.55 -7.54
CA ALA A 106 18.51 5.74 -8.79
C ALA A 106 18.65 7.15 -9.40
N GLY A 107 19.41 8.05 -8.77
CA GLY A 107 19.70 9.39 -9.26
C GLY A 107 18.66 10.45 -8.89
N CYS A 108 17.80 10.18 -7.91
CA CYS A 108 16.80 11.13 -7.45
C CYS A 108 17.36 12.12 -6.41
N GLU A 109 16.84 13.35 -6.42
CA GLU A 109 16.84 14.21 -5.24
C GLU A 109 15.66 13.78 -4.34
N VAL A 110 15.95 13.41 -3.09
CA VAL A 110 14.98 12.72 -2.24
C VAL A 110 14.50 13.62 -1.10
N ASP A 111 13.19 13.83 -1.02
CA ASP A 111 12.50 14.34 0.16
C ASP A 111 11.64 13.21 0.77
N ILE A 112 11.90 12.87 2.02
CA ILE A 112 11.24 11.75 2.70
C ILE A 112 10.94 12.11 4.16
N TRP A 113 9.73 11.80 4.58
CA TRP A 113 9.28 12.03 5.96
C TRP A 113 8.32 10.93 6.41
N ARG A 114 8.11 10.87 7.73
CA ARG A 114 7.08 10.02 8.35
C ARG A 114 6.14 10.89 9.16
N THR A 115 4.85 10.66 8.99
CA THR A 115 3.80 11.36 9.73
C THR A 115 2.92 10.35 10.46
N THR A 116 2.72 10.55 11.75
CA THR A 116 1.72 9.82 12.54
C THR A 116 0.48 10.69 12.69
N TYR A 117 -0.65 10.24 12.13
CA TYR A 117 -1.94 10.89 12.31
C TYR A 117 -2.70 10.27 13.49
N TYR A 118 -3.32 11.11 14.32
CA TYR A 118 -4.16 10.67 15.42
C TYR A 118 -5.63 10.87 15.07
N HIS A 119 -6.39 9.78 15.04
CA HIS A 119 -7.82 9.79 14.74
C HIS A 119 -8.61 9.43 16.00
N GLN A 120 -9.47 10.34 16.46
CA GLN A 120 -10.39 10.03 17.55
C GLN A 120 -11.53 9.16 17.02
N MET A 121 -11.65 7.95 17.55
CA MET A 121 -12.70 7.01 17.18
C MET A 121 -13.78 6.98 18.28
N PRO A 122 -15.08 6.89 17.91
CA PRO A 122 -16.18 6.99 18.86
C PRO A 122 -16.32 5.75 19.75
N SER A 123 -15.75 4.60 19.37
CA SER A 123 -15.79 3.35 20.12
C SER A 123 -14.70 2.39 19.65
N HIS A 124 -14.48 1.29 20.40
CA HIS A 124 -13.63 0.19 19.96
C HIS A 124 -14.19 -0.50 18.70
N GLN A 125 -15.51 -0.60 18.56
CA GLN A 125 -16.13 -1.18 17.36
C GLN A 125 -15.78 -0.38 16.11
N ALA A 126 -15.78 0.96 16.20
CA ALA A 126 -15.39 1.81 15.08
C ALA A 126 -13.92 1.60 14.67
N ILE A 127 -13.04 1.22 15.60
CA ILE A 127 -11.65 0.84 15.29
C ILE A 127 -11.62 -0.49 14.53
N ILE A 128 -12.39 -1.48 14.98
CA ILE A 128 -12.50 -2.80 14.32
C ILE A 128 -13.02 -2.63 12.89
N ASP A 129 -14.11 -1.88 12.70
CA ASP A 129 -14.73 -1.65 11.38
C ASP A 129 -13.74 -0.95 10.43
N TRP A 130 -13.02 0.05 10.94
CA TRP A 130 -11.99 0.78 10.18
C TRP A 130 -10.87 -0.15 9.71
N VAL A 131 -10.30 -0.90 10.64
CA VAL A 131 -9.18 -1.81 10.36
C VAL A 131 -9.62 -2.97 9.46
N THR A 132 -10.90 -3.35 9.55
CA THR A 132 -11.48 -4.36 8.66
C THR A 132 -11.40 -3.90 7.20
N ALA A 133 -11.78 -2.65 6.94
CA ALA A 133 -11.75 -2.05 5.62
C ALA A 133 -10.32 -1.82 5.09
N THR A 134 -9.34 -1.59 5.97
CA THR A 134 -7.97 -1.21 5.58
C THR A 134 -6.93 -2.34 5.64
N GLY A 135 -7.26 -3.52 6.17
CA GLY A 135 -6.27 -4.60 6.34
C GLY A 135 -6.80 -6.03 6.55
N ILE A 136 -8.03 -6.24 7.03
CA ILE A 136 -8.56 -7.62 7.22
C ILE A 136 -8.83 -8.32 5.90
N THR A 137 -9.20 -7.58 4.85
CA THR A 137 -9.53 -8.18 3.54
C THR A 137 -8.36 -8.93 2.88
N SER A 138 -7.11 -8.60 3.21
CA SER A 138 -5.93 -9.36 2.75
C SER A 138 -5.65 -10.61 3.59
N VAL A 139 -6.07 -10.64 4.85
CA VAL A 139 -5.90 -11.81 5.75
C VAL A 139 -7.05 -12.82 5.57
N VAL A 140 -8.26 -12.33 5.30
CA VAL A 140 -9.50 -13.12 5.21
C VAL A 140 -10.02 -13.12 3.77
N THR A 141 -9.72 -14.17 2.99
CA THR A 141 -10.33 -14.36 1.66
C THR A 141 -11.73 -14.96 1.77
N GLY A 142 -12.56 -14.79 0.73
CA GLY A 142 -14.01 -15.06 0.74
C GLY A 142 -14.51 -16.44 1.21
N SER A 143 -13.66 -17.45 1.38
CA SER A 143 -14.01 -18.75 2.01
C SER A 143 -14.08 -18.71 3.54
N ASP A 144 -13.56 -17.66 4.17
CA ASP A 144 -13.40 -17.54 5.63
C ASP A 144 -14.41 -16.60 6.30
N ARG A 145 -15.42 -16.14 5.54
CA ARG A 145 -16.46 -15.22 6.05
C ARG A 145 -17.24 -15.77 7.26
N GLU A 146 -17.32 -17.08 7.42
CA GLU A 146 -17.94 -17.71 8.60
C GLU A 146 -17.06 -17.61 9.86
N ARG A 147 -15.76 -17.36 9.73
CA ARG A 147 -14.79 -17.29 10.82
C ARG A 147 -14.40 -15.85 11.22
N THR A 148 -14.97 -14.85 10.55
CA THR A 148 -14.68 -13.42 10.82
C THR A 148 -15.22 -12.96 12.19
N ALA A 149 -16.12 -13.72 12.81
CA ALA A 149 -16.64 -13.48 14.15
C ALA A 149 -15.54 -13.47 15.24
N ALA A 150 -14.39 -14.09 15.00
CA ALA A 150 -13.26 -14.06 15.94
C ALA A 150 -12.57 -12.69 16.03
N PHE A 151 -12.81 -11.79 15.06
CA PHE A 151 -12.27 -10.42 15.03
C PHE A 151 -13.27 -9.38 15.54
N SER A 152 -14.45 -9.81 16.04
CA SER A 152 -15.57 -8.96 16.48
C SER A 152 -15.61 -8.78 17.99
#